data_AF-A0A1B6KJ20-F1
#
_entry.id   AF-A0A1B6KJ20-F1
#
_cell.length_a   1.000
_cell.length_b   1.000
_cell.length_c   1.000
_cell.angle_alpha   90.00
_cell.angle_beta   90.00
_cell.angle_gamma   90.00
#
_symmetry.space_group_name_H-M   'P 1'
#
loop_
_entity.id
_entity.type
_entity.pdbx_description
1 polymer ?
#
loop_
_entity_poly.entity_id
_entity_poly.type
_entity_poly.pdbx_seq_one_letter_code
_entity_poly.pdbx_strand_id
1 'polypeptide(L)'
;VARHFSLSELRSLFQLEENTPSDTHDKIKCSRCVNGIQVKPPPADADCTNDLSCWHHCREKRWLVDPVLRQCWDAGVSFVFYQHSHRAPEKRTIPEEDEQETGADNEAEESDSEDKEND
;
A
#
# COMPACT_ATOMS: atom_id res chain seq x y z
N VAL A 1 9.64 -47.89 8.95
CA VAL A 1 9.93 -46.46 8.77
C VAL A 1 9.67 -46.11 7.32
N ALA A 2 8.63 -45.33 7.02
CA ALA A 2 8.39 -44.87 5.66
C ALA A 2 9.39 -43.74 5.35
N ARG A 3 10.05 -43.79 4.19
CA ARG A 3 10.84 -42.67 3.68
C ARG A 3 9.87 -41.65 3.12
N HIS A 4 9.57 -40.62 3.90
CA HIS A 4 8.62 -39.55 3.53
C HIS A 4 9.21 -38.53 2.55
N PHE A 5 10.51 -38.60 2.28
CA PHE A 5 11.21 -37.73 1.33
C PHE A 5 11.94 -38.53 0.27
N SER A 6 11.79 -38.11 -0.97
CA SER A 6 12.65 -38.44 -2.09
C SER A 6 14.03 -37.80 -1.93
N LEU A 7 15.02 -38.32 -2.67
CA LEU A 7 16.37 -37.75 -2.67
C LEU A 7 16.38 -36.29 -3.15
N SER A 8 15.51 -35.91 -4.08
CA SER A 8 15.37 -34.53 -4.56
C SER A 8 14.80 -33.61 -3.49
N GLU A 9 13.81 -34.05 -2.73
CA GLU A 9 13.23 -33.23 -1.65
C GLU A 9 14.24 -33.02 -0.52
N LEU A 10 15.03 -34.04 -0.18
CA LEU A 10 16.13 -33.88 0.76
C LEU A 10 17.16 -32.85 0.28
N ARG A 11 17.54 -32.86 -1.01
CA ARG A 11 18.44 -31.84 -1.57
C ARG A 11 17.86 -30.43 -1.44
N SER A 12 16.58 -30.25 -1.77
CA SER A 12 15.90 -28.95 -1.65
C SER A 12 15.83 -28.46 -0.19
N LEU A 13 15.67 -29.37 0.77
CA LEU A 13 15.58 -29.02 2.20
C LEU A 13 16.88 -28.43 2.77
N PHE A 14 18.03 -28.78 2.18
CA PHE A 14 19.35 -28.27 2.59
C PHE A 14 19.95 -27.26 1.59
N GLN A 15 19.13 -26.74 0.68
CA GLN A 15 19.57 -25.77 -0.31
C GLN A 15 19.49 -24.35 0.24
N LEU A 16 20.54 -23.56 0.00
CA LEU A 16 20.55 -22.12 0.27
C LEU A 16 20.13 -21.38 -1.01
N GLU A 17 19.07 -20.60 -0.92
CA GLU A 17 18.57 -19.75 -2.01
C GLU A 17 18.88 -18.27 -1.73
N GLU A 18 19.93 -17.74 -2.35
CA GLU A 18 20.37 -16.35 -2.15
C GLU A 18 19.63 -15.36 -3.08
N ASN A 19 19.09 -15.85 -4.20
CA ASN A 19 18.51 -15.03 -5.26
C ASN A 19 16.97 -14.94 -5.18
N THR A 20 16.42 -14.91 -3.96
CA THR A 20 14.98 -14.78 -3.74
C THR A 20 14.68 -13.86 -2.56
N PRO A 21 13.67 -12.97 -2.67
CA PRO A 21 13.18 -12.26 -1.50
C PRO A 21 12.47 -13.20 -0.52
N SER A 22 11.85 -14.28 -1.01
CA SER A 22 11.20 -15.33 -0.19
C SER A 22 10.96 -16.58 -1.03
N ASP A 23 11.70 -17.65 -0.73
CA ASP A 23 11.52 -18.97 -1.34
C ASP A 23 10.08 -19.49 -1.17
N THR A 24 9.43 -19.18 -0.04
CA THR A 24 8.01 -19.51 0.19
C THR A 24 7.10 -18.84 -0.84
N HIS A 25 7.31 -17.56 -1.15
CA HIS A 25 6.51 -16.85 -2.15
C HIS A 25 6.72 -17.45 -3.55
N ASP A 26 7.95 -17.80 -3.91
CA ASP A 26 8.29 -18.40 -5.20
C ASP A 26 7.63 -19.78 -5.36
N LYS A 27 7.62 -20.59 -4.30
CA LYS A 27 6.94 -21.89 -4.26
C LYS A 27 5.41 -21.78 -4.33
N ILE A 28 4.82 -20.72 -3.77
CA ILE A 28 3.37 -20.42 -3.89
C ILE A 28 2.99 -20.10 -5.34
N LYS A 29 3.94 -19.63 -6.18
CA LYS A 29 3.69 -19.20 -7.57
C LYS A 29 2.53 -18.20 -7.66
N CYS A 30 2.62 -17.15 -6.83
CA CYS A 30 1.53 -16.20 -6.65
C CYS A 30 1.17 -15.46 -7.96
N SER A 31 -0.11 -15.47 -8.34
CA SER A 31 -0.64 -14.71 -9.48
C SER A 31 -1.12 -13.29 -9.11
N ARG A 32 -1.06 -12.93 -7.83
CA ARG A 32 -1.46 -11.61 -7.31
C ARG A 32 -0.29 -10.61 -7.26
N CYS A 33 0.94 -11.09 -7.40
CA CYS A 33 2.15 -10.28 -7.39
C CYS A 33 2.77 -10.21 -8.80
N VAL A 34 3.10 -9.01 -9.27
CA VAL A 34 3.78 -8.78 -10.55
C VAL A 34 5.00 -7.90 -10.28
N ASN A 35 6.19 -8.36 -10.69
CA ASN A 35 7.46 -7.68 -10.44
C ASN A 35 7.68 -7.30 -8.96
N GLY A 36 7.20 -8.14 -8.04
CA GLY A 36 7.34 -7.91 -6.60
C GLY A 36 6.30 -6.97 -5.98
N ILE A 37 5.35 -6.46 -6.77
CA ILE A 37 4.25 -5.61 -6.30
C ILE A 37 2.97 -6.44 -6.28
N GLN A 38 2.27 -6.45 -5.14
CA GLN A 38 0.95 -7.07 -5.04
C GLN A 38 -0.10 -6.20 -5.77
N VAL A 39 -0.48 -6.61 -6.98
CA VAL A 39 -1.44 -5.90 -7.84
C VAL A 39 -2.89 -6.28 -7.57
N LYS A 40 -3.11 -7.43 -6.93
CA LYS A 40 -4.45 -7.90 -6.51
C LYS A 40 -4.45 -8.14 -5.00
N PRO A 41 -5.44 -7.59 -4.27
CA PRO A 41 -5.55 -7.85 -2.84
C PRO A 41 -5.83 -9.34 -2.59
N PRO A 42 -5.58 -9.84 -1.37
CA PRO A 42 -6.03 -11.16 -0.97
C PRO A 42 -7.56 -11.27 -0.95
N PRO A 43 -8.13 -12.49 -0.77
CA PRO A 43 -9.57 -12.67 -0.62
C PRO A 43 -10.14 -11.81 0.51
N ALA A 44 -11.34 -11.27 0.32
CA ALA A 44 -11.94 -10.32 1.28
C ALA A 44 -12.29 -10.94 2.63
N ASP A 45 -12.50 -12.25 2.66
CA ASP A 45 -12.80 -13.09 3.80
C ASP A 45 -11.54 -13.74 4.42
N ALA A 46 -10.36 -13.48 3.86
CA ALA A 46 -9.13 -14.05 4.39
C ALA A 46 -8.76 -13.42 5.74
N ASP A 47 -8.35 -14.26 6.69
CA ASP A 47 -7.90 -13.91 8.02
C ASP A 47 -6.56 -14.61 8.38
N CYS A 48 -6.12 -14.46 9.63
CA CYS A 48 -4.86 -15.03 10.11
C CYS A 48 -4.84 -16.57 10.19
N THR A 49 -5.94 -17.26 9.89
CA THR A 49 -6.02 -18.73 9.87
C THR A 49 -5.84 -19.30 8.47
N ASN A 50 -5.94 -18.48 7.43
CA ASN A 50 -5.71 -18.92 6.05
C ASN A 50 -4.23 -19.11 5.72
N ASP A 51 -3.97 -19.83 4.63
CA ASP A 51 -2.62 -20.02 4.08
C ASP A 51 -1.94 -18.70 3.71
N LEU A 52 -0.61 -18.69 3.70
CA LEU A 52 0.20 -17.53 3.29
C LEU A 52 -0.10 -17.07 1.85
N SER A 53 -0.64 -17.94 1.00
CA SER A 53 -1.11 -17.60 -0.35
C SER A 53 -2.32 -16.65 -0.34
N CYS A 54 -3.08 -16.61 0.76
CA CYS A 54 -4.23 -15.75 1.02
C CYS A 54 -3.89 -14.53 1.90
N TRP A 55 -2.62 -14.32 2.25
CA TRP A 55 -2.18 -13.16 3.02
C TRP A 55 -1.71 -12.01 2.11
N HIS A 56 -1.54 -10.83 2.68
CA HIS A 56 -0.86 -9.74 1.98
C HIS A 56 0.63 -10.05 1.79
N HIS A 57 1.18 -9.61 0.66
CA HIS A 57 2.54 -9.90 0.21
C HIS A 57 3.25 -8.57 0.02
N CYS A 58 4.32 -8.36 0.76
CA CYS A 58 5.04 -7.10 0.74
C CYS A 58 6.53 -7.36 0.55
N ARG A 59 7.05 -6.97 -0.62
CA ARG A 59 8.48 -7.02 -0.93
C ARG A 59 9.20 -5.70 -0.67
N GLU A 60 8.46 -4.60 -0.52
CA GLU A 60 9.05 -3.26 -0.36
C GLU A 60 8.53 -2.55 0.88
N LYS A 61 9.44 -2.00 1.68
CA LYS A 61 9.12 -1.30 2.94
C LYS A 61 8.11 -0.16 2.79
N ARG A 62 8.04 0.46 1.61
CA ARG A 62 7.11 1.56 1.31
C ARG A 62 5.64 1.15 1.51
N TRP A 63 5.28 -0.08 1.19
CA TRP A 63 3.89 -0.57 1.20
C TRP A 63 3.53 -1.31 2.49
N LEU A 64 4.48 -1.40 3.44
CA LEU A 64 4.24 -2.06 4.70
C LEU A 64 3.40 -1.19 5.63
N VAL A 65 2.33 -1.78 6.17
CA VAL A 65 1.33 -1.09 7.00
C VAL A 65 1.77 -0.88 8.45
N ASP A 66 2.64 -1.76 8.96
CA ASP A 66 3.17 -1.67 10.32
C ASP A 66 4.35 -0.68 10.36
N PRO A 67 4.23 0.45 11.07
CA PRO A 67 5.27 1.47 11.12
C PRO A 67 6.55 0.99 11.84
N VAL A 68 6.44 0.12 12.85
CA VAL A 68 7.58 -0.39 13.60
C VAL A 68 8.34 -1.39 12.75
N LEU A 69 7.65 -2.37 12.16
CA LEU A 69 8.29 -3.33 11.26
C LEU A 69 8.90 -2.64 10.04
N ARG A 70 8.28 -1.58 9.53
CA ARG A 70 8.83 -0.75 8.46
C ARG A 70 10.14 -0.06 8.83
N GLN A 71 10.27 0.42 10.08
CA GLN A 71 11.54 1.00 10.57
C GLN A 71 12.63 -0.08 10.70
N CYS A 72 12.25 -1.31 11.05
CA CYS A 72 13.18 -2.42 11.18
C CYS A 72 13.59 -3.07 9.85
N TRP A 73 13.07 -2.60 8.70
CA TRP A 73 13.25 -3.28 7.41
C TRP A 73 14.71 -3.50 7.04
N ASP A 74 15.56 -2.49 7.27
CA ASP A 74 16.96 -2.50 6.87
C ASP A 74 17.83 -3.45 7.75
N ALA A 75 17.24 -4.10 8.77
CA ALA A 75 17.89 -5.14 9.58
C ALA A 75 17.99 -6.51 8.87
N GLY A 76 17.64 -6.59 7.58
CA GLY A 76 17.73 -7.81 6.77
C GLY A 76 16.38 -8.39 6.35
N VAL A 77 15.29 -7.62 6.43
CA VAL A 77 13.97 -8.06 5.94
C VAL A 77 13.95 -8.01 4.42
N SER A 78 13.69 -9.16 3.79
CA SER A 78 13.59 -9.29 2.33
C SER A 78 12.15 -9.35 1.81
N PHE A 79 11.21 -9.83 2.65
CA PHE A 79 9.81 -10.02 2.30
C PHE A 79 8.96 -10.19 3.56
N VAL A 80 7.70 -9.75 3.51
CA VAL A 80 6.73 -9.88 4.59
C VAL A 80 5.43 -10.47 4.06
N PHE A 81 4.96 -11.54 4.70
CA PHE A 81 3.56 -11.95 4.68
C PHE A 81 2.88 -11.34 5.90
N TYR A 82 1.76 -10.63 5.70
CA TYR A 82 1.00 -10.07 6.81
C TYR A 82 -0.50 -10.24 6.62
N GLN A 83 -1.23 -10.29 7.74
CA GLN A 83 -2.67 -10.32 7.78
C GLN A 83 -3.19 -9.75 9.11
N HIS A 84 -4.43 -9.29 9.13
CA HIS A 84 -5.12 -8.82 10.31
C HIS A 84 -6.19 -9.83 10.73
N SER A 85 -6.36 -10.06 12.03
CA SER A 85 -7.39 -10.97 12.53
C SER A 85 -8.80 -10.45 12.27
N HIS A 86 -8.96 -9.13 12.27
CA HIS A 86 -10.22 -8.44 12.03
C HIS A 86 -9.95 -7.15 11.28
N ARG A 87 -10.86 -6.78 10.36
CA ARG A 87 -10.80 -5.48 9.68
C ARG A 87 -11.30 -4.42 10.65
N ALA A 88 -10.45 -3.44 10.98
CA ALA A 88 -10.94 -2.24 11.67
C ALA A 88 -11.97 -1.54 10.76
N PRO A 89 -13.09 -1.03 11.31
CA PRO A 89 -14.09 -0.33 10.50
C PRO A 89 -13.41 0.83 9.75
N GLU A 90 -13.63 0.90 8.43
CA GLU A 90 -13.10 1.99 7.62
C GLU A 90 -13.54 3.32 8.23
N LYS A 91 -12.56 4.17 8.58
CA LYS A 91 -12.85 5.56 8.89
C LYS A 91 -13.41 6.18 7.62
N ARG A 92 -14.71 6.47 7.62
CA ARG A 92 -15.37 7.28 6.60
C ARG A 92 -14.61 8.60 6.49
N THR A 93 -13.92 8.82 5.38
CA THR A 93 -13.45 10.15 5.00
C THR A 93 -14.69 10.97 4.68
N ILE A 94 -15.03 11.90 5.57
CA ILE A 94 -15.98 12.96 5.25
C ILE A 94 -15.29 13.83 4.20
N PRO A 95 -15.88 14.09 3.02
CA PRO A 95 -15.37 15.10 2.11
C PRO A 95 -15.39 16.44 2.86
N GLU A 96 -14.24 17.11 2.96
CA GLU A 96 -14.21 18.52 3.33
C GLU A 96 -14.92 19.27 2.20
N GLU A 97 -16.14 19.75 2.46
CA GLU A 97 -16.87 20.60 1.53
C GLU A 97 -16.19 21.98 1.53
N ASP A 98 -15.67 22.36 0.37
CA ASP A 98 -15.07 23.67 0.10
C ASP A 98 -16.03 24.81 0.50
N GLU A 99 -15.66 25.60 1.50
CA GLU A 99 -16.29 26.91 1.74
C GLU A 99 -15.89 27.86 0.59
N GLN A 100 -16.76 27.91 -0.41
CA GLN A 100 -16.65 28.81 -1.54
C GLN A 100 -17.00 30.23 -1.09
N GLU A 101 -16.00 31.09 -0.93
CA GLU A 101 -16.18 32.55 -0.81
C GLU A 101 -16.90 33.06 -2.06
N THR A 102 -18.14 33.50 -1.91
CA THR A 102 -18.85 34.31 -2.89
C THR A 102 -18.65 35.78 -2.55
N GLY A 103 -17.78 36.45 -3.32
CA GLY A 103 -17.75 37.91 -3.39
C GLY A 103 -18.98 38.45 -4.09
N ALA A 104 -19.53 39.55 -3.57
CA ALA A 104 -20.38 40.47 -4.30
C ALA A 104 -19.91 41.93 -4.07
N ASP A 105 -19.23 42.47 -5.10
CA ASP A 105 -19.29 43.80 -5.74
C ASP A 105 -20.19 44.90 -5.11
N ASN A 106 -19.97 46.21 -5.27
CA ASN A 106 -18.98 47.14 -5.84
C ASN A 106 -19.48 48.55 -5.42
N GLU A 107 -18.62 49.58 -5.41
CA GLU A 107 -18.88 50.93 -5.97
C GLU A 107 -17.72 51.88 -5.61
N ALA A 108 -16.81 52.03 -6.57
CA ALA A 108 -15.94 53.20 -6.69
C ALA A 108 -16.27 53.81 -8.06
N GLU A 109 -16.95 54.96 -8.06
CA GLU A 109 -17.14 55.76 -9.26
C GLU A 109 -15.87 56.58 -9.54
N GLU A 110 -15.38 56.42 -10.76
CA GLU A 110 -14.29 57.18 -11.37
C GLU A 110 -14.91 58.15 -12.39
N SER A 111 -14.52 59.42 -12.39
CA SER A 111 -13.87 60.04 -13.57
C SER A 111 -13.83 61.57 -13.50
N ASP A 112 -12.65 62.02 -13.91
CA ASP A 112 -12.18 63.36 -14.23
C ASP A 112 -12.75 63.83 -15.59
N SER A 113 -13.15 65.11 -15.70
CA SER A 113 -13.31 65.80 -16.99
C SER A 113 -13.20 67.33 -16.86
N GLU A 114 -12.05 67.82 -17.32
CA GLU A 114 -11.75 68.99 -18.18
C GLU A 114 -12.39 70.39 -17.96
N ASP A 115 -11.50 71.39 -18.09
CA ASP A 115 -11.66 72.85 -18.05
C ASP A 115 -12.67 73.49 -19.04
N LYS A 116 -13.34 74.60 -18.62
CA LYS A 116 -13.21 75.99 -19.19
C LYS A 116 -14.36 76.96 -18.86
N GLU A 117 -13.96 78.18 -18.46
CA GLU A 117 -14.50 79.54 -18.72
C GLU A 117 -16.01 79.88 -18.69
N ASN A 118 -16.40 80.77 -17.76
CA ASN A 118 -16.99 82.13 -17.98
C ASN A 118 -17.91 82.55 -16.82
N ASP A 119 -17.49 83.53 -16.00
CA ASP A 119 -18.02 84.92 -15.83
C ASP A 119 -17.52 85.49 -14.49
#